data_AF-A0A6H1A803-F1
#
_entry.id   AF-A0A6H1A803-F1
#
_cell.length_a   1.000
_cell.length_b   1.000
_cell.length_c   1.000
_cell.angle_alpha   90.00
_cell.angle_beta   90.00
_cell.angle_gamma   90.00
#
_symmetry.space_group_name_H-M   'P 1'
#
loop_
_entity.id
_entity.type
_entity.pdbx_description
1 polymer ?
#
loop_
_entity_poly.entity_id
_entity_poly.type
_entity_poly.pdbx_seq_one_letter_code
_entity_poly.pdbx_strand_id
1 'polypeptide(L)'
;MSLDEAKREEPTIGKLVVDAQRDISSLISNEIKLAKSELKVSVKAGGTGIGLFAGAAFMLLLAVIIFSIFLAELIHWNGDGLDRHWCYLIVFGLYVLVAAILGFLGLRSVKKVKGPEKAIAQAKETKTALKRSS
;
A
#
# COMPACT_ATOMS: atom_id res chain seq x y z
N MET A 1 15.94 60.40 -39.41
CA MET A 1 14.84 59.80 -38.64
C MET A 1 14.15 58.79 -39.54
N SER A 2 14.83 57.67 -39.81
CA SER A 2 14.28 56.54 -40.56
C SER A 2 13.42 55.75 -39.58
N LEU A 3 12.15 55.64 -39.94
CA LEU A 3 11.11 54.96 -39.18
C LEU A 3 11.47 53.49 -39.06
N ASP A 4 12.06 53.13 -37.93
CA ASP A 4 11.99 51.78 -37.37
C ASP A 4 10.56 51.61 -36.84
N GLU A 5 9.59 51.64 -37.76
CA GLU A 5 8.23 51.23 -37.48
C GLU A 5 8.29 49.74 -37.24
N ALA A 6 8.42 49.40 -35.95
CA ALA A 6 8.11 48.12 -35.38
C ALA A 6 6.81 47.63 -36.02
N LYS A 7 6.97 46.75 -37.02
CA LYS A 7 5.92 45.96 -37.66
C LYS A 7 5.15 45.28 -36.54
N ARG A 8 4.07 45.92 -36.09
CA ARG A 8 3.10 45.31 -35.19
C ARG A 8 2.43 44.21 -36.00
N GLU A 9 3.00 43.01 -35.92
CA GLU A 9 2.36 41.80 -36.40
C GLU A 9 1.08 41.62 -35.59
N GLU A 10 -0.05 42.00 -36.16
CA GLU A 10 -1.36 41.63 -35.65
C GLU A 10 -1.39 40.10 -35.52
N PRO A 11 -1.75 39.55 -34.35
CA PRO A 11 -1.77 38.10 -34.16
C PRO A 11 -2.80 37.50 -35.10
N THR A 12 -2.32 36.79 -36.11
CA THR A 12 -3.15 36.08 -37.08
C THR A 12 -3.95 35.00 -36.35
N ILE A 13 -5.21 34.73 -36.74
CA ILE A 13 -6.05 33.67 -36.15
C ILE A 13 -5.30 32.33 -36.07
N GLY A 14 -4.46 32.01 -37.07
CA GLY A 14 -3.62 30.82 -37.06
C GLY A 14 -2.55 30.80 -35.96
N LYS A 15 -2.00 31.96 -35.57
CA LYS A 15 -1.03 32.10 -34.47
C LYS A 15 -1.72 31.84 -33.12
N LEU A 16 -2.94 32.36 -32.93
CA LEU A 16 -3.74 32.15 -31.72
C LEU A 16 -4.14 30.69 -31.48
N VAL A 17 -4.50 29.95 -32.54
CA VAL A 17 -4.84 28.52 -32.42
C VAL A 17 -3.61 27.68 -32.08
N VAL A 18 -2.46 28.00 -32.66
CA VAL A 18 -1.18 27.34 -32.35
C VAL A 18 -0.75 27.62 -30.91
N ASP A 19 -0.90 28.86 -30.44
CA ASP A 19 -0.60 29.24 -29.06
C ASP A 19 -1.54 28.53 -28.06
N ALA A 20 -2.85 28.46 -28.35
CA ALA A 20 -3.82 27.74 -27.51
C ALA A 20 -3.55 26.22 -27.43
N GLN A 21 -3.18 25.57 -28.54
CA GLN A 21 -2.79 24.15 -28.51
C GLN A 21 -1.51 23.90 -27.70
N ARG A 22 -0.58 24.85 -27.76
CA ARG A 22 0.67 24.79 -26.99
C ARG A 22 0.42 24.97 -25.50
N ASP A 23 -0.47 25.87 -25.12
CA ASP A 23 -0.88 26.06 -23.73
C ASP A 23 -1.58 24.83 -23.16
N ILE A 24 -2.52 24.23 -23.91
CA ILE A 24 -3.19 22.97 -23.52
C ILE A 24 -2.17 21.84 -23.35
N SER A 25 -1.22 21.70 -24.27
CA SER A 25 -0.14 20.71 -24.17
C SER A 25 0.73 20.95 -22.93
N SER A 26 0.98 22.22 -22.58
CA SER A 26 1.73 22.58 -21.39
C SER A 26 0.99 22.19 -20.10
N LEU A 27 -0.33 22.44 -20.02
CA LEU A 27 -1.18 22.09 -18.89
C LEU A 27 -1.20 20.58 -18.67
N ILE A 28 -1.45 19.80 -19.73
CA ILE A 28 -1.45 18.33 -19.65
C ILE A 28 -0.09 17.82 -19.16
N SER A 29 1.01 18.38 -19.68
CA SER A 29 2.35 17.99 -19.23
C SER A 29 2.61 18.31 -17.76
N ASN A 30 2.04 19.41 -17.26
CA ASN A 30 2.16 19.85 -15.87
C ASN A 30 1.32 18.98 -14.93
N GLU A 31 0.09 18.62 -15.33
CA GLU A 31 -0.77 17.68 -14.62
C GLU A 31 -0.08 16.31 -14.47
N ILE A 32 0.52 15.81 -15.55
CA ILE A 32 1.27 14.55 -15.54
C ILE A 32 2.50 14.64 -14.63
N LYS A 33 3.25 15.74 -14.67
CA LYS A 33 4.40 15.96 -13.78
C LYS A 33 3.97 15.99 -12.32
N LEU A 34 2.85 16.66 -12.02
CA LEU A 34 2.30 16.75 -10.67
C LEU A 34 1.85 15.36 -10.19
N ALA A 35 1.02 14.66 -10.96
CA ALA A 35 0.59 13.30 -10.66
C ALA A 35 1.77 12.34 -10.48
N LYS A 36 2.80 12.42 -11.34
CA LYS A 36 4.05 11.65 -11.16
C LYS A 36 4.76 12.00 -9.86
N SER A 37 4.78 13.27 -9.45
CA SER A 37 5.41 13.69 -8.20
C SER A 37 4.66 13.16 -6.97
N GLU A 38 3.33 13.22 -6.99
CA GLU A 38 2.46 12.72 -5.92
C GLU A 38 2.50 11.19 -5.82
N LEU A 39 2.50 10.49 -6.96
CA LEU A 39 2.73 9.05 -7.02
C LEU A 39 4.11 8.68 -6.49
N LYS A 40 5.18 9.41 -6.83
CA LYS A 40 6.52 9.14 -6.30
C LYS A 40 6.57 9.30 -4.79
N VAL A 41 5.94 10.34 -4.24
CA VAL A 41 5.83 10.53 -2.78
C VAL A 41 5.06 9.37 -2.15
N SER A 42 3.93 8.98 -2.74
CA SER A 42 3.09 7.88 -2.27
C SER A 42 3.82 6.53 -2.31
N VAL A 43 4.54 6.23 -3.40
CA VAL A 43 5.35 5.01 -3.56
C VAL A 43 6.53 5.02 -2.59
N LYS A 44 7.20 6.16 -2.40
CA LYS A 44 8.30 6.25 -1.45
C LYS A 44 7.83 6.06 -0.02
N ALA A 45 6.76 6.75 0.38
CA ALA A 45 6.18 6.60 1.72
C ALA A 45 5.65 5.17 1.95
N GLY A 46 4.92 4.61 0.98
CA GLY A 46 4.46 3.23 1.02
C GLY A 46 5.62 2.22 1.06
N GLY A 47 6.65 2.43 0.24
CA GLY A 47 7.84 1.58 0.20
C GLY A 47 8.67 1.63 1.48
N THR A 48 8.89 2.82 2.04
CA THR A 48 9.54 2.99 3.36
C THR A 48 8.71 2.35 4.45
N GLY A 49 7.39 2.54 4.44
CA GLY A 49 6.47 1.89 5.38
C GLY A 49 6.57 0.36 5.32
N ILE A 50 6.47 -0.23 4.12
CA ILE A 50 6.63 -1.68 3.90
C ILE A 50 8.00 -2.16 4.40
N GLY A 51 9.07 -1.42 4.10
CA GLY A 51 10.43 -1.75 4.56
C GLY A 51 10.56 -1.76 6.08
N LEU A 52 10.02 -0.74 6.76
CA LEU A 52 10.02 -0.66 8.22
C LEU A 52 9.19 -1.79 8.85
N PHE A 53 8.01 -2.07 8.31
CA PHE A 53 7.18 -3.19 8.79
C PHE A 53 7.83 -4.55 8.55
N ALA A 54 8.49 -4.75 7.41
CA ALA A 54 9.25 -5.97 7.13
C ALA A 54 10.42 -6.13 8.13
N GLY A 55 11.17 -5.06 8.38
CA GLY A 55 12.23 -5.05 9.39
C GLY A 55 11.73 -5.34 10.80
N ALA A 56 10.61 -4.72 11.20
CA ALA A 56 9.98 -4.96 12.49
C ALA A 56 9.47 -6.41 12.64
N ALA A 57 8.81 -6.95 11.59
CA ALA A 57 8.35 -8.34 11.58
C ALA A 57 9.52 -9.32 11.67
N PHE A 58 10.63 -9.05 10.98
CA PHE A 58 11.85 -9.84 11.07
C PHE A 58 12.47 -9.79 12.48
N MET A 59 12.56 -8.60 13.09
CA MET A 59 13.06 -8.46 14.45
C MET A 59 12.18 -9.18 15.48
N LEU A 60 10.84 -9.09 15.35
CA LEU A 60 9.91 -9.84 16.19
C LEU A 60 10.05 -11.35 15.98
N LEU A 61 10.26 -11.82 14.75
CA LEU A 61 10.52 -13.23 14.48
C LEU A 61 11.77 -13.72 15.22
N LEU A 62 12.88 -12.99 15.15
CA LEU A 62 14.10 -13.32 15.88
C LEU A 62 13.88 -13.29 17.40
N ALA A 63 13.17 -12.27 17.90
CA ALA A 63 12.84 -12.15 19.32
C ALA A 63 12.02 -13.34 19.81
N VAL A 64 11.02 -13.79 19.05
CA VAL A 64 10.20 -14.96 19.38
C VAL A 64 11.05 -16.24 19.45
N ILE A 65 12.00 -16.43 18.53
CA ILE A 65 12.89 -17.61 18.55
C ILE A 65 13.69 -17.64 19.86
N ILE A 66 14.36 -16.53 20.20
CA ILE A 66 15.15 -16.45 21.44
C ILE A 66 14.25 -16.58 22.67
N PHE A 67 13.09 -15.93 22.67
CA PHE A 67 12.11 -16.00 23.74
C PHE A 67 11.57 -17.43 23.96
N SER A 68 11.47 -18.23 22.90
CA SER A 68 11.06 -19.64 22.99
C SER A 68 12.05 -20.46 23.81
N ILE A 69 13.35 -20.28 23.54
CA ILE A 69 14.41 -20.94 24.30
C ILE A 69 14.40 -20.44 25.74
N PHE A 70 14.29 -19.12 25.94
CA PHE A 70 14.19 -18.53 27.27
C PHE A 70 13.04 -19.12 28.08
N LEU A 71 11.83 -19.24 27.52
CA LEU A 71 10.69 -19.85 28.21
C LEU A 71 10.94 -21.32 28.56
N ALA A 72 11.52 -22.09 27.65
CA ALA A 72 11.82 -23.49 27.91
C ALA A 72 12.86 -23.66 29.03
N GLU A 73 13.91 -22.83 29.03
CA GLU A 73 14.92 -22.79 30.10
C GLU A 73 14.35 -22.31 31.43
N LEU A 74 13.43 -21.34 31.39
CA LEU A 74 12.73 -20.85 32.58
C LEU A 74 11.90 -21.96 33.24
N ILE A 75 11.18 -22.77 32.45
CA ILE A 75 10.41 -23.92 32.96
C ILE A 75 11.33 -25.03 33.47
N HIS A 76 12.48 -25.23 32.82
CA HIS A 76 13.46 -26.22 33.25
C HIS A 76 14.12 -25.85 34.59
N TRP A 77 14.17 -24.56 34.93
CA TRP A 77 14.65 -24.04 36.23
C TRP A 77 15.98 -24.67 36.68
N ASN A 78 16.98 -24.63 35.79
CA ASN A 78 18.34 -25.13 36.05
C ASN A 78 18.44 -26.60 36.54
N GLY A 79 17.48 -27.45 36.16
CA GLY A 79 17.49 -28.88 36.47
C GLY A 79 16.47 -29.32 37.51
N ASP A 80 15.90 -28.38 38.28
CA ASP A 80 14.88 -28.69 39.30
C ASP A 80 13.45 -28.73 38.72
N GLY A 81 13.27 -28.28 37.48
CA GLY A 81 12.00 -28.24 36.76
C GLY A 81 11.74 -29.47 35.88
N LEU A 82 10.97 -29.28 34.82
CA LEU A 82 10.67 -30.35 33.85
C LEU A 82 11.88 -30.66 32.96
N ASP A 83 11.94 -31.88 32.45
CA ASP A 83 12.90 -32.25 31.41
C ASP A 83 12.75 -31.36 30.18
N ARG A 84 13.89 -31.04 29.56
CA ARG A 84 13.98 -30.06 28.47
C ARG A 84 12.99 -30.33 27.32
N HIS A 85 12.79 -31.60 26.97
CA HIS A 85 11.90 -31.99 25.88
C HIS A 85 10.43 -31.65 26.16
N TRP A 86 9.97 -31.79 27.41
CA TRP A 86 8.61 -31.40 27.79
C TRP A 86 8.46 -29.88 27.87
N CYS A 87 9.49 -29.15 28.31
CA CYS A 87 9.47 -27.69 28.30
C CYS A 87 9.24 -27.15 26.88
N TYR A 88 9.97 -27.66 25.89
CA TYR A 88 9.77 -27.25 24.48
C TYR A 88 8.39 -27.61 23.95
N LEU A 89 7.84 -28.78 24.33
CA LEU A 89 6.48 -29.17 23.94
C LEU A 89 5.43 -28.20 24.49
N ILE A 90 5.57 -27.77 25.76
CA ILE A 90 4.66 -26.82 26.39
C ILE A 90 4.73 -25.45 25.70
N VAL A 91 5.93 -24.94 25.44
CA VAL A 91 6.12 -23.67 24.73
C VAL A 91 5.57 -23.74 23.30
N PHE A 92 5.76 -24.86 22.61
CA PHE A 92 5.13 -25.09 21.30
C PHE A 92 3.60 -25.07 21.40
N GLY A 93 3.03 -25.79 22.36
CA GLY A 93 1.58 -25.79 22.62
C GLY A 93 1.03 -24.40 22.90
N LEU A 94 1.76 -23.57 23.65
CA LEU A 94 1.41 -22.17 23.89
C LEU A 94 1.33 -21.37 22.59
N TYR A 95 2.31 -21.49 21.69
CA TYR A 95 2.26 -20.79 20.40
C TYR A 95 1.16 -21.29 19.49
N VAL A 96 0.90 -22.59 19.46
CA VAL A 96 -0.23 -23.15 18.70
C VAL A 96 -1.55 -22.59 19.22
N LEU A 97 -1.72 -22.48 20.54
CA LEU A 97 -2.92 -21.90 21.14
C LEU A 97 -3.08 -20.42 20.76
N VAL A 98 -2.02 -19.62 20.88
CA VAL A 98 -2.03 -18.19 20.49
C VAL A 98 -2.33 -18.05 19.00
N ALA A 99 -1.69 -18.85 18.14
CA ALA A 99 -1.92 -18.84 16.70
C ALA A 99 -3.36 -19.23 16.34
N ALA A 100 -3.95 -20.22 17.02
CA ALA A 100 -5.34 -20.61 16.83
C ALA A 100 -6.30 -19.47 17.21
N ILE A 101 -6.06 -18.78 18.33
CA ILE A 101 -6.87 -17.64 18.77
C ILE A 101 -6.76 -16.48 17.76
N LEU A 102 -5.54 -16.09 17.37
CA LEU A 102 -5.32 -15.02 16.40
C LEU A 102 -5.92 -15.35 15.04
N GLY A 103 -5.74 -16.59 14.56
CA GLY A 103 -6.33 -17.08 13.31
C GLY A 103 -7.86 -17.03 13.36
N PHE A 104 -8.47 -17.49 14.46
CA PHE A 104 -9.91 -17.43 14.65
C PHE A 104 -10.45 -15.99 14.69
N LEU A 105 -9.80 -15.10 15.43
CA LEU A 105 -10.17 -13.68 15.48
C LEU A 105 -9.99 -13.00 14.13
N GLY A 106 -8.91 -13.31 13.40
CA GLY A 106 -8.66 -12.81 12.05
C GLY A 106 -9.75 -13.27 11.07
N LEU A 107 -10.07 -14.57 11.06
CA LEU A 107 -11.17 -15.13 10.27
C LEU A 107 -12.50 -14.46 10.59
N ARG A 108 -12.79 -14.21 11.88
CA ARG A 108 -14.02 -13.52 12.30
C ARG A 108 -14.04 -12.07 11.83
N SER A 109 -12.92 -11.37 11.90
CA SER A 109 -12.81 -9.97 11.45
C SER A 109 -12.98 -9.86 9.94
N VAL A 110 -12.33 -10.72 9.16
CA VAL A 110 -12.49 -10.75 7.70
C VAL A 110 -13.93 -11.08 7.31
N LYS A 111 -14.57 -12.05 7.98
CA LYS A 111 -15.98 -12.41 7.72
C LYS A 111 -16.98 -11.30 8.09
N LYS A 112 -16.63 -10.39 9.01
CA LYS A 112 -17.48 -9.23 9.36
C LYS A 112 -17.43 -8.12 8.32
N VAL A 113 -16.34 -8.01 7.55
CA VAL A 113 -16.22 -7.01 6.49
C VAL A 113 -17.04 -7.51 5.30
N LYS A 114 -18.27 -6.98 5.14
CA LYS A 114 -19.00 -7.11 3.88
C LYS A 114 -18.18 -6.44 2.79
N GLY A 115 -17.96 -7.12 1.66
CA GLY A 115 -17.25 -6.55 0.51
C GLY A 115 -17.91 -5.26 0.02
N PRO A 116 -17.26 -4.48 -0.86
CA PRO A 116 -17.79 -3.20 -1.32
C PRO A 116 -19.01 -3.39 -2.24
N GLU A 117 -20.16 -3.69 -1.65
CA GLU A 117 -21.41 -4.03 -2.34
C GLU A 117 -21.80 -2.94 -3.33
N LYS A 118 -21.62 -1.67 -2.96
CA LYS A 118 -21.90 -0.51 -3.83
C LYS A 118 -20.98 -0.45 -5.06
N ALA A 119 -19.68 -0.72 -4.89
CA ALA A 119 -18.73 -0.72 -6.00
C ALA A 119 -19.00 -1.90 -6.94
N ILE A 120 -19.35 -3.06 -6.39
CA ILE A 120 -19.74 -4.25 -7.17
C ILE A 120 -21.05 -4.00 -7.93
N ALA A 121 -22.03 -3.34 -7.30
CA ALA A 121 -23.29 -2.98 -7.94
C ALA A 121 -23.09 -1.99 -9.09
N GLN A 122 -22.32 -0.92 -8.88
CA GLN A 122 -21.98 0.03 -9.94
C GLN A 122 -21.22 -0.63 -11.10
N ALA A 123 -20.24 -1.50 -10.81
CA ALA A 123 -19.52 -2.22 -11.85
C ALA A 123 -20.45 -3.14 -12.67
N LYS A 124 -21.45 -3.76 -12.04
CA LYS A 124 -22.48 -4.56 -12.73
C LYS A 124 -23.39 -3.69 -13.60
N GLU A 125 -23.86 -2.55 -13.10
CA GLU A 125 -24.69 -1.63 -13.88
C GLU A 125 -23.94 -1.11 -15.11
N THR A 126 -22.68 -0.69 -14.95
CA THR A 126 -21.83 -0.24 -16.07
C THR A 126 -21.67 -1.34 -17.12
N LYS A 127 -21.43 -2.60 -16.70
CA LYS A 127 -21.39 -3.74 -17.63
C LYS A 127 -22.70 -3.95 -18.38
N THR A 128 -23.83 -3.77 -17.69
CA THR A 128 -25.16 -4.03 -18.25
C THR A 128 -25.56 -2.92 -19.23
N ALA A 129 -25.18 -1.67 -18.94
CA ALA A 129 -25.34 -0.53 -19.84
C ALA A 129 -24.53 -0.70 -21.13
N LEU A 130 -23.26 -1.12 -21.03
CA LEU A 130 -22.40 -1.41 -22.18
C LEU A 130 -22.91 -2.58 -23.05
N LYS A 131 -23.47 -3.63 -22.43
CA LYS A 131 -24.02 -4.78 -23.17
C LYS A 131 -25.36 -4.45 -23.85
N ARG A 132 -26.10 -3.45 -23.35
CA ARG A 132 -27.37 -3.00 -23.94
C ARG A 132 -27.15 -2.03 -25.12
N SER A 133 -25.98 -1.42 -25.21
CA SER A 133 -25.61 -0.50 -26.31
C SER A 133 -24.82 -1.17 -27.45
N SER A 134 -24.58 -2.48 -27.39
CA SER A 134 -24.01 -3.30 -28.49
C SER A 134 -25.07 -4.23 -29.05
#